data_AF-A0A8T4UMH3-F1
#
_entry.id   AF-A0A8T4UMH3-F1
#
_cell.length_a   1.000
_cell.length_b   1.000
_cell.length_c   1.000
_cell.angle_alpha   90.00
_cell.angle_beta   90.00
_cell.angle_gamma   90.00
#
_symmetry.space_group_name_H-M   'P 1'
#
loop_
_entity.id
_entity.type
_entity.pdbx_description
1 polymer ?
#
loop_
_entity_poly.entity_id
_entity_poly.type
_entity_poly.pdbx_seq_one_letter_code
_entity_poly.pdbx_strand_id
1 'polypeptide(L)' 'MPKNTHLYSRGEADVTTGFTKNITLNIPLVSSNMATVTESKMVIAMARNGGLGVIHQFCSVEEQVE' A
#
# COMPACT_ATOMS: atom_id res chain seq x y z
N MET A 1 10.59 -17.30 -17.72
CA MET A 1 9.97 -18.45 -18.43
C MET A 1 8.46 -18.35 -18.29
N PRO A 2 7.71 -18.18 -19.37
CA PRO A 2 6.25 -18.26 -19.33
C PRO A 2 5.77 -19.63 -18.82
N LYS A 3 4.64 -19.65 -18.13
CA LYS A 3 3.97 -20.87 -17.64
C LYS A 3 2.53 -20.89 -18.17
N ASN A 4 1.97 -22.08 -18.36
CA ASN A 4 0.56 -22.22 -18.68
C ASN A 4 -0.26 -21.72 -17.49
N THR A 5 -1.25 -20.88 -17.78
CA THR A 5 -2.18 -20.34 -16.79
C THR A 5 -3.60 -20.78 -17.13
N HIS A 6 -4.40 -21.01 -16.11
CA HIS A 6 -5.83 -21.34 -16.24
C HIS A 6 -6.73 -20.11 -16.06
N LEU A 7 -6.15 -18.90 -16.02
CA LEU A 7 -6.90 -17.66 -15.89
C LEU A 7 -7.47 -17.24 -17.25
N TYR A 8 -8.79 -17.02 -17.30
CA TYR A 8 -9.49 -16.63 -18.53
C TYR A 8 -9.67 -15.11 -18.63
N SER A 9 -9.62 -14.41 -17.50
CA SER A 9 -9.74 -12.96 -17.40
C SER A 9 -8.69 -12.38 -16.46
N ARG A 10 -8.31 -11.12 -16.68
CA ARG A 10 -7.39 -10.38 -15.81
C ARG A 10 -7.90 -10.26 -14.37
N GLY A 11 -9.21 -10.24 -14.18
CA GLY A 11 -9.84 -10.10 -12.85
C GLY A 11 -9.74 -11.34 -11.97
N GLU A 12 -9.35 -12.49 -12.52
CA GLU A 12 -9.17 -13.73 -11.76
C GLU A 12 -7.80 -13.79 -11.05
N ALA A 13 -6.88 -12.87 -11.38
CA ALA A 13 -5.61 -12.76 -10.70
C ALA A 13 -5.80 -12.05 -9.35
N ASP A 14 -5.82 -12.82 -8.26
CA ASP A 14 -5.81 -12.29 -6.90
C ASP A 14 -4.44 -11.69 -6.56
N VAL A 15 -4.46 -10.44 -6.12
CA VAL A 15 -3.27 -9.65 -5.73
C VAL A 15 -3.28 -9.29 -4.25
N THR A 16 -4.22 -9.85 -3.49
CA THR A 16 -4.27 -9.72 -2.04
C THR A 16 -2.97 -10.26 -1.43
N THR A 17 -2.37 -9.50 -0.51
CA THR A 17 -1.08 -9.87 0.09
C THR A 17 -1.02 -9.54 1.58
N GLY A 18 -0.17 -10.24 2.33
CA GLY A 18 0.13 -9.93 3.73
C GLY A 18 1.22 -8.87 3.82
N PHE A 19 0.97 -7.78 4.55
CA PHE A 19 2.00 -6.79 4.88
C PHE A 19 2.68 -7.11 6.23
N THR A 20 1.87 -7.47 7.22
CA THR A 20 2.36 -8.01 8.50
C THR A 20 1.54 -9.26 8.86
N LYS A 21 1.86 -9.90 9.99
CA LYS A 21 1.07 -11.04 10.50
C LYS A 21 -0.42 -10.72 10.69
N ASN A 22 -0.75 -9.45 10.90
CA ASN A 22 -2.10 -8.99 11.28
C ASN A 22 -2.70 -8.00 10.27
N ILE A 23 -1.97 -7.66 9.19
CA ILE A 23 -2.41 -6.65 8.22
C ILE A 23 -2.33 -7.26 6.83
N THR A 24 -3.48 -7.34 6.16
CA THR A 24 -3.64 -7.76 4.77
C THR A 24 -3.95 -6.54 3.91
N LEU A 25 -3.41 -6.51 2.69
CA LEU A 25 -3.64 -5.47 1.69
C LEU A 25 -4.36 -6.05 0.49
N ASN A 26 -5.23 -5.24 -0.13
CA ASN A 26 -5.94 -5.63 -1.35
C ASN A 26 -5.01 -5.58 -2.58
N ILE A 27 -3.97 -4.75 -2.54
CA ILE A 27 -2.91 -4.70 -3.55
C ILE A 27 -1.53 -4.65 -2.89
N PRO A 28 -0.47 -5.18 -3.52
CA PRO A 28 0.87 -5.25 -2.94
C PRO A 28 1.65 -3.94 -3.12
N LEU A 29 1.00 -2.79 -2.89
CA LEU A 29 1.60 -1.47 -3.04
C LEU A 29 1.62 -0.72 -1.71
N VAL A 30 2.81 -0.23 -1.34
CA VAL A 30 3.05 0.56 -0.14
C VAL A 30 3.84 1.80 -0.51
N SER A 31 3.42 2.98 -0.04
CA SER A 31 4.17 4.23 -0.28
C SER A 31 5.38 4.35 0.66
N SER A 32 6.47 4.94 0.15
CA SER A 32 7.72 5.12 0.91
C SER A 32 7.55 6.11 2.07
N ASN A 33 8.21 5.88 3.21
CA ASN A 33 8.13 6.73 4.40
C ASN A 33 8.98 8.03 4.29
N MET A 34 8.79 8.79 3.21
CA MET A 34 9.58 9.98 2.89
C MET A 34 8.72 11.23 2.89
N ALA A 35 9.25 12.34 3.41
CA ALA A 35 8.56 13.64 3.45
C ALA A 35 8.10 14.14 2.07
N THR A 36 8.83 13.78 1.02
CA THR A 36 8.47 14.15 -0.37
C THR A 36 7.44 13.23 -1.02
N VAL A 37 7.07 12.13 -0.36
CA VAL A 37 6.23 11.07 -0.94
C VAL A 37 4.95 10.88 -0.13
N THR A 38 5.07 10.69 1.19
CA THR A 38 3.96 10.23 2.02
C THR A 38 3.67 11.17 3.17
N GLU A 39 2.69 12.02 2.92
CA GLU A 39 1.96 12.82 3.90
C GLU A 39 0.53 12.26 4.07
N SER A 40 -0.26 12.80 5.01
CA SER A 40 -1.62 12.34 5.32
C SER A 40 -2.51 12.19 4.07
N LYS A 41 -2.41 13.10 3.11
CA LYS A 41 -3.15 13.03 1.83
C LYS A 41 -2.80 11.80 0.99
N MET A 42 -1.52 11.43 0.92
CA MET A 42 -1.05 10.25 0.19
C MET A 42 -1.52 8.97 0.87
N VAL A 43 -1.44 8.89 2.20
CA VAL A 43 -1.91 7.71 2.96
C VAL A 43 -3.39 7.45 2.70
N ILE A 44 -4.22 8.50 2.74
CA ILE A 44 -5.65 8.39 2.45
C ILE A 44 -5.89 7.89 1.02
N ALA A 45 -5.14 8.41 0.04
CA ALA A 45 -5.24 7.97 -1.35
C ALA A 45 -4.81 6.49 -1.52
N MET A 46 -3.72 6.07 -0.89
CA MET A 46 -3.25 4.69 -0.92
C MET A 46 -4.27 3.72 -0.32
N ALA A 47 -4.81 4.05 0.86
CA ALA A 47 -5.82 3.25 1.54
C ALA A 47 -7.09 3.10 0.68
N ARG A 48 -7.54 4.17 0.01
CA ARG A 48 -8.69 4.12 -0.91
C ARG A 48 -8.46 3.24 -2.14
N ASN A 49 -7.21 3.12 -2.59
CA ASN A 49 -6.83 2.25 -3.70
C ASN A 49 -6.49 0.81 -3.24
N GLY A 50 -6.63 0.50 -1.95
CA GLY A 50 -6.38 -0.83 -1.38
C GLY A 50 -4.92 -1.10 -0.99
N GLY A 51 -4.05 -0.09 -1.07
CA GLY A 51 -2.67 -0.13 -0.62
C GLY A 51 -2.50 0.47 0.78
N LEU A 52 -1.25 0.68 1.18
CA LEU A 52 -0.88 1.26 2.49
C LEU A 52 0.11 2.41 2.30
N GLY A 53 0.13 3.37 3.23
CA GLY A 53 1.17 4.39 3.28
C GLY A 53 1.70 4.55 4.69
N VAL A 54 2.99 4.87 4.81
CA VAL A 54 3.66 5.13 6.08
C VAL A 54 4.05 6.61 6.12
N ILE A 55 3.51 7.36 7.06
CA ILE A 55 3.89 8.76 7.28
C ILE A 55 5.36 8.80 7.70
N HIS A 56 6.13 9.68 7.09
CA HIS A 56 7.54 9.85 7.39
C HIS A 56 7.77 10.36 8.83
N GLN A 57 9.00 10.28 9.32
CA GLN A 57 9.39 10.69 10.70
C GLN A 57 10.26 11.95 10.71
N PHE A 58 10.20 12.75 9.64
CA PHE A 58 10.99 13.98 9.49
C PHE A 58 10.14 15.22 9.79
N CYS A 59 9.37 15.15 10.88
CA CYS A 59 8.48 16.18 11.39
C CYS A 59 8.44 16.07 12.93
N SER A 60 7.80 17.04 13.60
CA SER A 60 7.55 16.90 15.04
C SER A 60 6.54 15.79 15.34
N VAL A 61 6.47 15.34 16.59
CA VAL A 61 5.48 14.31 16.97
C VAL A 61 4.07 14.87 16.82
N GLU A 62 3.89 16.16 17.10
CA GLU A 62 2.61 16.86 16.95
C GLU A 62 2.16 16.87 15.49
N GLU A 63 3.06 17.23 14.56
CA GLU A 63 2.79 17.24 13.12
C GLU A 63 2.49 15.84 12.56
N GLN A 64 3.10 14.79 13.13
CA GLN A 64 2.89 13.42 12.68
C GLN A 64 1.52 12.83 13.11
N VAL A 65 0.96 13.33 14.22
CA VAL A 65 -0.29 12.82 14.81
C VAL A 65 -1.52 13.55 14.28
N GLU A 66 -1.32 14.70 13.64
CA GLU A 66 -2.38 15.54 13.05
C GLU A 66 -2.94 14.99 11.72
#